data_AF-A0A7S3PYZ3-F1
#
_entry.id   AF-A0A7S3PYZ3-F1
#
_cell.length_a   1.000
_cell.length_b   1.000
_cell.length_c   1.000
_cell.angle_alpha   90.00
_cell.angle_beta   90.00
_cell.angle_gamma   90.00
#
_symmetry.space_group_name_H-M   'P 1'
#
loop_
_entity.id
_entity.type
_entity.pdbx_description
1 polymer ?
#
loop_
_entity_poly.entity_id
_entity_poly.type
_entity_poly.pdbx_seq_one_letter_code
_entity_poly.pdbx_strand_id
1 'polypeptide(L)'
;MFAFTRRIRNSRQRERIGVNERSPLVGEQHPSDQVDEEHGAITEQEPIPSTRQDANDSNEATENNSNEGEENEPEAQVEESIADQINIITNRLRVLFYTLYIPVIPLFTLLVVLLVSLVARASYSPPCSYPIRFFAMLSVILFVYLPNHKRIKRLLFNYNRERDLTRPRALRIYDQCVHMLVLAYVYLDMILVQSCKEDLDPGGSGESTCMMTCPELYESFQRFDFILRIFTAVLLLPLVCLPFVYVWIIRRISAVDGDALTRLGVHLGGVDNDDLAGGATVKSIVEGFRNVTLESKESYGEDKVKVVGVENESWSGDKLKDWHVVRDCCICMSQFKCQGRQEINDDETHTNDDIVETKCGHLFHKTCILQWIGGEDWEETSSNGRARRKNCPLCREDLVYSSLD
;
A
#
# COMPACT_ATOMS: atom_id res chain seq x y z
N MET A 1 10.56 4.46 -19.05
CA MET A 1 10.07 3.07 -18.96
C MET A 1 11.09 2.05 -19.48
N PHE A 2 11.79 2.31 -20.59
CA PHE A 2 12.88 1.45 -21.11
C PHE A 2 14.07 1.20 -20.15
N ALA A 3 14.36 2.11 -19.22
CA ALA A 3 15.39 1.90 -18.19
C ALA A 3 14.93 0.98 -17.02
N PHE A 4 13.61 0.74 -16.87
CA PHE A 4 13.05 -0.02 -15.75
C PHE A 4 13.01 -1.52 -16.04
N THR A 5 12.69 -1.90 -17.28
CA THR A 5 12.73 -3.29 -17.75
C THR A 5 14.16 -3.83 -17.87
N ARG A 6 15.15 -3.00 -18.20
CA ARG A 6 16.57 -3.42 -18.26
C ARG A 6 17.16 -3.71 -16.86
N ARG A 7 16.64 -3.09 -15.80
CA ARG A 7 17.16 -3.24 -14.43
C ARG A 7 16.70 -4.51 -13.72
N ILE A 8 15.48 -4.99 -14.01
CA ILE A 8 14.92 -6.23 -13.43
C ILE A 8 15.55 -7.48 -14.03
N ARG A 9 15.99 -7.42 -15.31
CA ARG A 9 16.70 -8.54 -15.94
C ARG A 9 18.09 -8.76 -15.32
N ASN A 10 18.77 -7.69 -14.91
CA ASN A 10 20.09 -7.77 -14.27
C ASN A 10 20.04 -8.17 -12.79
N SER A 11 18.95 -7.91 -12.05
CA SER A 11 18.84 -8.33 -10.64
C SER A 11 18.68 -9.85 -10.51
N ARG A 12 17.90 -10.49 -11.41
CA ARG A 12 17.77 -11.95 -11.45
C ARG A 12 19.04 -12.70 -11.91
N GLN A 13 19.94 -12.01 -12.61
CA GLN A 13 21.21 -12.60 -13.03
C GLN A 13 22.28 -12.55 -11.92
N ARG A 14 22.19 -11.58 -10.99
CA ARG A 14 23.07 -11.50 -9.82
C ARG A 14 22.73 -12.49 -8.70
N GLU A 15 21.49 -12.95 -8.58
CA GLU A 15 21.11 -13.98 -7.59
C GLU A 15 21.51 -15.40 -8.01
N ARG A 16 21.90 -15.63 -9.28
CA ARG A 16 22.34 -16.96 -9.77
C ARG A 16 23.85 -17.16 -9.82
N ILE A 17 24.64 -16.11 -9.61
CA ILE A 17 26.09 -16.20 -9.56
C ILE A 17 26.48 -15.96 -8.11
N GLY A 18 26.59 -17.04 -7.35
CA GLY A 18 27.13 -17.02 -6.00
C GLY A 18 28.50 -16.36 -6.02
N VAL A 19 28.69 -15.36 -5.16
CA VAL A 19 30.01 -14.85 -4.82
C VAL A 19 30.20 -15.06 -3.33
N ASN A 20 30.95 -16.12 -3.08
CA ASN A 20 31.69 -16.43 -1.88
C ASN A 20 32.70 -15.29 -1.64
N GLU A 21 32.42 -14.36 -0.73
CA GLU A 21 33.35 -13.27 -0.38
C GLU A 21 33.86 -13.47 1.05
N ARG A 22 35.09 -13.99 1.12
CA ARG A 22 35.99 -13.92 2.27
C ARG A 22 36.26 -12.45 2.60
N SER A 23 36.13 -12.09 3.88
CA SER A 23 36.65 -10.84 4.43
C SER A 23 38.17 -10.80 4.39
N PRO A 24 38.79 -9.66 4.04
CA PRO A 24 40.10 -9.32 4.54
C PRO A 24 40.00 -8.19 5.58
N LEU A 25 40.62 -8.45 6.73
CA LEU A 25 41.19 -7.43 7.61
C LEU A 25 42.33 -6.73 6.87
N VAL A 26 42.46 -5.40 7.05
CA VAL A 26 43.63 -4.49 7.01
C VAL A 26 43.00 -3.09 6.81
N GLY A 27 43.30 -2.02 7.54
CA GLY A 27 44.49 -1.60 8.24
C GLY A 27 44.66 -0.12 7.89
N GLU A 28 44.78 0.73 8.91
CA GLU A 28 44.95 2.17 8.77
C GLU A 28 46.24 2.50 8.01
N GLN A 29 46.19 3.43 7.04
CA GLN A 29 47.33 4.30 6.71
C GLN A 29 46.94 5.55 5.91
N HIS A 30 47.74 6.58 6.16
CA HIS A 30 47.69 8.02 5.84
C HIS A 30 47.77 8.35 4.33
N PRO A 31 47.45 9.61 3.89
CA PRO A 31 47.52 10.03 2.49
C PRO A 31 48.86 10.69 2.14
N SER A 32 49.34 10.47 0.92
CA SER A 32 50.33 11.32 0.24
C SER A 32 50.21 11.17 -1.28
N ASP A 33 49.89 12.30 -1.92
CA ASP A 33 50.35 12.87 -3.19
C ASP A 33 50.63 12.04 -4.47
N GLN A 34 49.94 12.50 -5.54
CA GLN A 34 50.40 12.84 -6.89
C GLN A 34 50.88 11.80 -7.94
N VAL A 35 50.57 12.19 -9.20
CA VAL A 35 51.23 11.93 -10.51
C VAL A 35 50.53 10.96 -11.49
N ASP A 36 49.87 11.59 -12.46
CA ASP A 36 49.93 11.47 -13.94
C ASP A 36 49.97 10.13 -14.73
N GLU A 37 49.18 10.20 -15.81
CA GLU A 37 49.41 9.76 -17.21
C GLU A 37 49.19 8.32 -17.71
N GLU A 38 48.33 8.30 -18.75
CA GLU A 38 48.40 7.59 -20.05
C GLU A 38 48.14 6.08 -20.25
N HIS A 39 47.19 5.86 -21.18
CA HIS A 39 47.17 4.92 -22.31
C HIS A 39 46.98 3.41 -22.10
N GLY A 40 46.04 2.85 -22.88
CA GLY A 40 46.21 1.49 -23.40
C GLY A 40 44.94 0.66 -23.64
N ALA A 41 44.46 0.70 -24.88
CA ALA A 41 43.92 -0.41 -25.69
C ALA A 41 42.89 -1.40 -25.09
N ILE A 42 41.68 -1.33 -25.65
CA ILE A 42 40.62 -2.33 -25.58
C ILE A 42 40.89 -3.41 -26.64
N THR A 43 40.87 -4.69 -26.25
CA THR A 43 40.81 -5.82 -27.19
C THR A 43 39.58 -6.66 -26.86
N GLU A 44 38.70 -6.79 -27.85
CA GLU A 44 37.50 -7.61 -27.85
C GLU A 44 37.86 -9.10 -27.98
N GLN A 45 37.21 -9.96 -27.19
CA GLN A 45 37.18 -11.41 -27.43
C GLN A 45 35.73 -11.91 -27.28
N GLU A 46 35.21 -12.47 -28.38
CA GLU A 46 34.01 -13.30 -28.44
C GLU A 46 34.22 -14.66 -27.77
N PRO A 47 33.17 -15.28 -27.20
CA PRO A 47 33.17 -16.71 -26.95
C PRO A 47 32.31 -17.49 -27.95
N ILE A 48 32.95 -18.51 -28.52
CA ILE A 48 32.43 -19.64 -29.32
C ILE A 48 31.60 -20.59 -28.41
N PRO A 49 30.54 -21.25 -28.92
CA PRO A 49 29.71 -22.17 -28.15
C PRO A 49 30.28 -23.60 -28.13
N SER A 50 30.23 -24.26 -26.96
CA SER A 50 30.56 -25.68 -26.82
C SER A 50 29.34 -26.49 -26.39
N THR A 51 28.85 -27.27 -27.34
CA THR A 51 28.00 -28.45 -27.19
C THR A 51 28.73 -29.52 -26.38
N ARG A 52 28.05 -30.18 -25.42
CA ARG A 52 28.40 -31.55 -25.03
C ARG A 52 27.20 -32.27 -24.40
N GLN A 53 26.71 -33.26 -25.14
CA GLN A 53 26.07 -34.46 -24.62
C GLN A 53 27.10 -35.22 -23.78
N ASP A 54 26.67 -35.93 -22.75
CA ASP A 54 26.99 -37.36 -22.60
C ASP A 54 26.09 -37.97 -21.54
N ALA A 55 25.49 -39.09 -21.92
CA ALA A 55 24.78 -40.02 -21.06
C ALA A 55 25.79 -40.75 -20.15
N ASN A 56 25.33 -41.17 -18.97
CA ASN A 56 25.81 -42.42 -18.41
C ASN A 56 24.80 -43.02 -17.42
N ASP A 57 24.33 -44.20 -17.80
CA ASP A 57 23.79 -45.24 -16.93
C ASP A 57 24.82 -45.62 -15.87
N SER A 58 24.39 -45.84 -14.62
CA SER A 58 24.65 -47.11 -13.92
C SER A 58 23.81 -47.24 -12.67
N ASN A 59 23.13 -48.38 -12.58
CA ASN A 59 22.44 -48.91 -11.42
C ASN A 59 23.37 -49.07 -10.22
N GLU A 60 22.88 -48.74 -9.03
CA GLU A 60 23.26 -49.48 -7.83
C GLU A 60 22.03 -49.61 -6.92
N ALA A 61 21.60 -50.86 -6.78
CA ALA A 61 20.54 -51.26 -5.87
C ALA A 61 21.09 -51.23 -4.44
N THR A 62 20.42 -50.50 -3.55
CA THR A 62 20.61 -50.64 -2.11
C THR A 62 19.24 -50.64 -1.46
N GLU A 63 18.67 -51.83 -1.30
CA GLU A 63 17.64 -52.10 -0.30
C GLU A 63 18.27 -51.90 1.07
N ASN A 64 17.76 -50.93 1.85
CA ASN A 64 17.86 -50.94 3.31
C ASN A 64 16.78 -50.04 3.92
N ASN A 65 15.70 -50.71 4.31
CA ASN A 65 14.91 -50.53 5.53
C ASN A 65 15.29 -49.33 6.44
N SER A 66 14.44 -48.29 6.45
CA SER A 66 14.22 -47.43 7.61
C SER A 66 12.81 -46.86 7.53
N ASN A 67 11.90 -47.58 8.18
CA ASN A 67 10.52 -47.22 8.42
C ASN A 67 10.48 -46.21 9.58
N GLU A 68 10.81 -44.95 9.32
CA GLU A 68 10.71 -43.83 10.28
C GLU A 68 10.32 -42.54 9.56
N GLY A 69 9.15 -41.97 9.88
CA GLY A 69 8.89 -40.52 9.77
C GLY A 69 8.05 -40.05 8.58
N GLU A 70 6.87 -40.62 8.34
CA GLU A 70 5.95 -40.22 7.24
C GLU A 70 4.82 -39.28 7.69
N GLU A 71 5.05 -38.38 8.67
CA GLU A 71 3.99 -37.52 9.24
C GLU A 71 4.15 -35.99 9.06
N ASN A 72 5.15 -35.51 8.30
CA ASN A 72 5.38 -34.06 8.12
C ASN A 72 5.17 -33.50 6.69
N GLU A 73 4.59 -34.25 5.75
CA GLU A 73 4.34 -33.75 4.38
C GLU A 73 3.11 -32.82 4.16
N PRO A 74 2.12 -32.61 5.06
CA PRO A 74 0.94 -31.83 4.70
C PRO A 74 1.19 -30.31 4.69
N GLU A 75 2.16 -29.78 5.45
CA GLU A 75 2.36 -28.32 5.54
C GLU A 75 3.02 -27.74 4.28
N ALA A 76 3.99 -28.45 3.69
CA ALA A 76 4.70 -27.98 2.50
C ALA A 76 3.78 -27.84 1.27
N GLN A 77 2.80 -28.74 1.13
CA GLN A 77 1.83 -28.69 0.01
C GLN A 77 0.86 -27.50 0.13
N VAL A 78 0.53 -27.08 1.35
CA VAL A 78 -0.36 -25.93 1.57
C VAL A 78 0.34 -24.61 1.24
N GLU A 79 1.61 -24.45 1.62
CA GLU A 79 2.37 -23.23 1.31
C GLU A 79 2.58 -23.05 -0.20
N GLU A 80 2.87 -24.12 -0.94
CA GLU A 80 3.04 -24.08 -2.39
C GLU A 80 1.74 -23.64 -3.09
N SER A 81 0.59 -24.15 -2.64
CA SER A 81 -0.73 -23.76 -3.15
C SER A 81 -1.04 -22.28 -2.95
N ILE A 82 -0.68 -21.71 -1.79
CA ILE A 82 -0.88 -20.28 -1.51
C ILE A 82 0.02 -19.41 -2.40
N ALA A 83 1.30 -19.79 -2.55
CA ALA A 83 2.25 -19.07 -3.39
C ALA A 83 1.78 -19.00 -4.85
N ASP A 84 1.25 -20.10 -5.38
CA ASP A 84 0.69 -20.16 -6.73
C ASP A 84 -0.54 -19.27 -6.90
N GLN A 85 -1.45 -19.25 -5.93
CA GLN A 85 -2.60 -18.34 -5.96
C GLN A 85 -2.18 -16.87 -5.96
N ILE A 86 -1.21 -16.49 -5.12
CA ILE A 86 -0.65 -15.13 -5.08
C ILE A 86 -0.03 -14.77 -6.44
N ASN A 87 0.69 -15.71 -7.07
CA ASN A 87 1.29 -15.51 -8.39
C ASN A 87 0.23 -15.29 -9.47
N ILE A 88 -0.85 -16.08 -9.47
CA ILE A 88 -1.98 -15.95 -10.40
C ILE A 88 -2.66 -14.59 -10.22
N ILE A 89 -2.95 -14.17 -8.98
CA ILE A 89 -3.58 -12.87 -8.68
C ILE A 89 -2.66 -11.74 -9.14
N THR A 90 -1.38 -11.81 -8.82
CA THR A 90 -0.38 -10.81 -9.22
C THR A 90 -0.28 -10.68 -10.74
N ASN A 91 -0.28 -11.80 -11.47
CA ASN A 91 -0.24 -11.79 -12.93
C ASN A 91 -1.51 -11.18 -13.53
N ARG A 92 -2.70 -11.50 -12.98
CA ARG A 92 -3.95 -10.89 -13.43
C ARG A 92 -3.98 -9.38 -13.18
N LEU A 93 -3.51 -8.93 -12.01
CA LEU A 93 -3.38 -7.50 -11.70
C LEU A 93 -2.42 -6.81 -12.66
N ARG A 94 -1.27 -7.42 -12.96
CA ARG A 94 -0.32 -6.88 -13.95
C ARG A 94 -0.99 -6.72 -15.30
N VAL A 95 -1.69 -7.74 -15.80
CA VAL A 95 -2.41 -7.67 -17.10
C VAL A 95 -3.45 -6.55 -17.08
N LEU A 96 -4.25 -6.44 -16.01
CA LEU A 96 -5.24 -5.37 -15.86
C LEU A 96 -4.59 -3.98 -15.91
N PHE A 97 -3.52 -3.75 -15.15
CA PHE A 97 -2.81 -2.48 -15.19
C PHE A 97 -2.18 -2.22 -16.56
N TYR A 98 -1.56 -3.21 -17.20
CA TYR A 98 -1.03 -3.05 -18.55
C TYR A 98 -2.12 -2.60 -19.53
N THR A 99 -3.29 -3.23 -19.52
CA THR A 99 -4.43 -2.85 -20.36
C THR A 99 -4.88 -1.41 -20.10
N LEU A 100 -4.93 -0.98 -18.83
CA LEU A 100 -5.25 0.39 -18.47
C LEU A 100 -4.17 1.40 -18.91
N TYR A 101 -2.89 1.00 -18.98
CA TYR A 101 -1.78 1.87 -19.38
C TYR A 101 -1.54 1.93 -20.89
N ILE A 102 -2.01 0.96 -21.69
CA ILE A 102 -1.89 0.98 -23.16
C ILE A 102 -2.32 2.32 -23.78
N PRO A 103 -3.49 2.91 -23.47
CA PRO A 103 -3.92 4.18 -24.07
C PRO A 103 -3.09 5.40 -23.65
N VAL A 104 -2.30 5.31 -22.57
CA VAL A 104 -1.47 6.43 -22.09
C VAL A 104 -0.39 6.80 -23.11
N ILE A 105 0.19 5.82 -23.82
CA ILE A 105 1.26 6.07 -24.80
C ILE A 105 0.77 6.90 -25.99
N PRO A 106 -0.28 6.50 -26.75
CA PRO A 106 -0.76 7.27 -27.88
C PRO A 106 -1.30 8.65 -27.46
N LEU A 107 -2.02 8.72 -26.33
CA LEU A 107 -2.50 10.01 -25.81
C LEU A 107 -1.36 10.95 -25.44
N PHE A 108 -0.31 10.44 -24.80
CA PHE A 108 0.87 11.22 -24.49
C PHE A 108 1.55 11.72 -25.76
N THR A 109 1.76 10.87 -26.77
CA THR A 109 2.35 11.30 -28.05
C THR A 109 1.52 12.38 -28.74
N LEU A 110 0.19 12.24 -28.74
CA LEU A 110 -0.72 13.23 -29.30
C LEU A 110 -0.63 14.56 -28.53
N LEU A 111 -0.54 14.50 -27.20
CA LEU A 111 -0.39 15.68 -26.35
C LEU A 111 0.93 16.43 -26.62
N VAL A 112 2.03 15.71 -26.89
CA VAL A 112 3.30 16.34 -27.31
C VAL A 112 3.14 17.06 -28.65
N VAL A 113 2.54 16.42 -29.65
CA VAL A 113 2.31 17.05 -30.96
C VAL A 113 1.44 18.29 -30.84
N LEU A 114 0.35 18.21 -30.06
CA LEU A 114 -0.54 19.35 -29.81
C LEU A 114 0.15 20.47 -29.01
N LEU A 115 1.02 20.13 -28.06
CA LEU A 115 1.81 21.12 -27.31
C LEU A 115 2.77 21.88 -28.23
N VAL A 116 3.49 21.17 -29.12
CA VAL A 116 4.38 21.81 -30.10
C VAL A 116 3.59 22.70 -31.05
N SER A 117 2.43 22.24 -31.54
CA SER A 117 1.52 23.06 -32.36
C SER A 117 1.04 24.31 -31.61
N LEU A 118 0.65 24.15 -30.34
CA LEU A 118 0.17 25.25 -29.50
C LEU A 118 1.24 26.33 -29.31
N VAL A 119 2.48 25.92 -28.99
CA VAL A 119 3.62 26.84 -28.81
C VAL A 119 4.00 27.53 -30.11
N ALA A 120 4.00 26.80 -31.23
CA ALA A 120 4.26 27.37 -32.55
C ALA A 120 3.23 28.46 -32.87
N ARG A 121 1.93 28.17 -32.72
CA ARG A 121 0.87 29.17 -32.94
C ARG A 121 0.96 30.33 -31.96
N ALA A 122 1.20 30.07 -30.67
CA ALA A 122 1.34 31.10 -29.65
C ALA A 122 2.46 32.11 -29.95
N SER A 123 3.50 31.68 -30.68
CA SER A 123 4.64 32.52 -31.08
C SER A 123 4.31 33.45 -32.25
N TYR A 124 3.38 33.08 -33.14
CA TYR A 124 3.03 33.85 -34.35
C TYR A 124 1.69 34.58 -34.26
N SER A 125 0.75 34.11 -33.44
CA SER A 125 -0.58 34.73 -33.31
C SER A 125 -0.48 36.11 -32.66
N PRO A 126 -1.41 37.06 -32.91
CA PRO A 126 -1.52 38.33 -32.19
C PRO A 126 -1.83 38.13 -30.69
N PRO A 127 -1.67 39.17 -29.84
CA PRO A 127 -2.07 39.08 -28.44
C PRO A 127 -3.59 38.83 -28.35
N CYS A 128 -3.97 37.89 -27.50
CA CYS A 128 -5.38 37.53 -27.28
C CYS A 128 -5.90 38.18 -25.99
N SER A 129 -7.21 38.36 -25.87
CA SER A 129 -7.84 38.96 -24.67
C SER A 129 -7.56 38.18 -23.38
N TYR A 130 -7.31 36.88 -23.52
CA TYR A 130 -7.00 35.95 -22.43
C TYR A 130 -5.54 35.47 -22.49
N PRO A 131 -4.94 35.09 -21.34
CA PRO A 131 -3.53 34.75 -21.22
C PRO A 131 -3.16 33.35 -21.77
N ILE A 132 -3.68 32.97 -22.95
CA ILE A 132 -3.45 31.66 -23.59
C ILE A 132 -1.95 31.43 -23.85
N ARG A 133 -1.21 32.47 -24.23
CA ARG A 133 0.24 32.37 -24.44
C ARG A 133 1.00 32.04 -23.15
N PHE A 134 0.62 32.66 -22.04
CA PHE A 134 1.22 32.35 -20.73
C PHE A 134 0.94 30.89 -20.37
N PHE A 135 -0.29 30.43 -20.62
CA PHE A 135 -0.66 29.03 -20.38
C PHE A 135 0.18 28.07 -21.23
N ALA A 136 0.35 28.33 -22.53
CA ALA A 136 1.20 27.51 -23.41
C ALA A 136 2.65 27.42 -22.91
N MET A 137 3.22 28.53 -22.41
CA MET A 137 4.57 28.54 -21.81
C MET A 137 4.61 27.73 -20.51
N LEU A 138 3.60 27.86 -19.65
CA LEU A 138 3.46 27.05 -18.44
C LEU A 138 3.35 25.56 -18.77
N SER A 139 2.63 25.19 -19.84
CA SER A 139 2.55 23.82 -20.35
C SER A 139 3.93 23.26 -20.71
N VAL A 140 4.77 24.05 -21.38
CA VAL A 140 6.15 23.66 -21.72
C VAL A 140 6.99 23.46 -20.47
N ILE A 141 6.91 24.38 -19.50
CA ILE A 141 7.63 24.28 -18.23
C ILE A 141 7.25 22.99 -17.50
N LEU A 142 5.95 22.69 -17.40
CA LEU A 142 5.46 21.46 -16.79
C LEU A 142 5.88 20.21 -17.56
N PHE A 143 5.82 20.25 -18.89
CA PHE A 143 6.23 19.15 -19.75
C PHE A 143 7.72 18.81 -19.58
N VAL A 144 8.57 19.82 -19.43
CA VAL A 144 10.01 19.63 -19.18
C VAL A 144 10.27 19.20 -17.73
N TYR A 145 9.51 19.75 -16.77
CA TYR A 145 9.68 19.47 -15.35
C TYR A 145 9.26 18.05 -14.97
N LEU A 146 8.10 17.56 -15.44
CA LEU A 146 7.52 16.28 -14.99
C LEU A 146 8.43 15.06 -15.19
N PRO A 147 9.08 14.85 -16.35
CA PRO A 147 10.06 13.77 -16.54
C PRO A 147 11.29 13.91 -15.63
N ASN A 148 11.66 15.14 -15.29
CA ASN A 148 12.82 15.48 -14.47
C ASN A 148 12.53 15.55 -12.97
N HIS A 149 11.26 15.49 -12.56
CA HIS A 149 10.83 15.63 -11.16
C HIS A 149 11.60 14.69 -10.22
N LYS A 150 11.88 13.44 -10.63
CA LYS A 150 12.67 12.49 -9.81
C LYS A 150 14.11 12.94 -9.60
N ARG A 151 14.74 13.56 -10.60
CA ARG A 151 16.12 14.09 -10.50
C ARG A 151 16.15 15.32 -9.61
N ILE A 152 15.20 16.24 -9.83
CA ILE A 152 15.05 17.46 -9.02
C ILE A 152 14.79 17.10 -7.55
N LYS A 153 13.89 16.14 -7.31
CA LYS A 153 13.61 15.61 -5.97
C LYS A 153 14.84 15.02 -5.29
N ARG A 154 15.64 14.24 -6.02
CA ARG A 154 16.91 13.70 -5.48
C ARG A 154 17.89 14.82 -5.14
N LEU A 155 17.99 15.84 -5.99
CA LEU A 155 18.88 16.98 -5.79
C LEU A 155 18.46 17.83 -4.58
N LEU A 156 17.15 18.10 -4.41
CA LEU A 156 16.63 18.95 -3.34
C LEU A 156 16.73 18.31 -1.95
N PHE A 157 16.48 17.00 -1.85
CA PHE A 157 16.38 16.33 -0.55
C PHE A 157 17.55 15.39 -0.24
N ASN A 158 18.50 15.22 -1.17
CA ASN A 158 19.56 14.20 -1.12
C ASN A 158 19.05 12.78 -0.76
N TYR A 159 17.78 12.51 -1.04
CA TYR A 159 17.10 11.28 -0.61
C TYR A 159 17.43 10.15 -1.57
N ASN A 160 17.91 9.02 -1.03
CA ASN A 160 18.08 7.79 -1.80
C ASN A 160 17.21 6.69 -1.19
N ARG A 161 16.25 6.20 -1.97
CA ARG A 161 15.33 5.12 -1.56
C ARG A 161 16.08 3.85 -1.13
N GLU A 162 17.26 3.58 -1.69
CA GLU A 162 18.06 2.41 -1.33
C GLU A 162 18.77 2.57 0.02
N ARG A 163 19.00 3.82 0.46
CA ARG A 163 19.68 4.14 1.73
C ARG A 163 18.68 4.35 2.87
N ASP A 164 17.56 5.00 2.58
CA ASP A 164 16.63 5.49 3.58
C ASP A 164 15.37 4.61 3.63
N LEU A 165 15.32 3.71 4.61
CA LEU A 165 14.19 2.78 4.85
C LEU A 165 12.87 3.53 5.10
N THR A 166 12.94 4.67 5.77
CA THR A 166 11.78 5.50 6.07
C THR A 166 11.74 6.72 5.16
N ARG A 167 10.54 7.02 4.65
CA ARG A 167 10.34 8.15 3.74
C ARG A 167 10.14 9.45 4.54
N PRO A 168 11.00 10.49 4.38
CA PRO A 168 10.88 11.74 5.13
C PRO A 168 9.53 12.43 4.91
N ARG A 169 9.01 13.12 5.94
CA ARG A 169 7.74 13.87 5.86
C ARG A 169 7.78 14.97 4.81
N ALA A 170 8.89 15.72 4.72
CA ALA A 170 9.09 16.76 3.72
C ALA A 170 8.94 16.23 2.28
N LEU A 171 9.45 15.01 2.02
CA LEU A 171 9.35 14.35 0.73
C LEU A 171 7.92 13.89 0.37
N ARG A 172 7.07 13.66 1.37
CA ARG A 172 5.65 13.36 1.15
C ARG A 172 4.88 14.63 0.83
N ILE A 173 5.10 15.70 1.58
CA ILE A 173 4.50 17.02 1.35
C ILE A 173 4.87 17.53 -0.04
N TYR A 174 6.15 17.44 -0.43
CA TYR A 174 6.60 17.86 -1.76
C TYR A 174 5.89 17.14 -2.91
N ASP A 175 5.74 15.82 -2.83
CA ASP A 175 5.01 15.06 -3.85
C ASP A 175 3.52 15.46 -3.88
N GLN A 176 2.90 15.68 -2.70
CA GLN A 176 1.53 16.16 -2.62
C GLN A 176 1.38 17.55 -3.26
N CYS A 177 2.29 18.49 -2.98
CA CYS A 177 2.30 19.81 -3.61
C CYS A 177 2.42 19.71 -5.12
N VAL A 178 3.26 18.83 -5.65
CA VAL A 178 3.39 18.63 -7.11
C VAL A 178 2.13 18.03 -7.71
N HIS A 179 1.49 17.04 -7.06
CA HIS A 179 0.21 16.52 -7.54
C HIS A 179 -0.88 17.59 -7.52
N MET A 180 -0.96 18.38 -6.45
CA MET A 180 -1.90 19.51 -6.36
C MET A 180 -1.65 20.55 -7.45
N LEU A 181 -0.38 20.86 -7.74
CA LEU A 181 -0.02 21.80 -8.80
C LEU A 181 -0.45 21.27 -10.18
N VAL A 182 -0.25 19.98 -10.46
CA VAL A 182 -0.71 19.36 -11.72
C VAL A 182 -2.23 19.37 -11.84
N LEU A 183 -2.95 19.06 -10.76
CA LEU A 183 -4.43 19.13 -10.76
C LEU A 183 -4.94 20.56 -10.93
N ALA A 184 -4.32 21.52 -10.23
CA ALA A 184 -4.63 22.94 -10.38
C ALA A 184 -4.37 23.41 -11.81
N TYR A 185 -3.29 22.95 -12.46
CA TYR A 185 -3.01 23.26 -13.86
C TYR A 185 -4.11 22.77 -14.81
N VAL A 186 -4.56 21.52 -14.68
CA VAL A 186 -5.68 21.00 -15.50
C VAL A 186 -6.98 21.77 -15.21
N TYR A 187 -7.23 22.12 -13.95
CA TYR A 187 -8.41 22.90 -13.58
C TYR A 187 -8.38 24.33 -14.16
N LEU A 188 -7.22 25.00 -14.12
CA LEU A 188 -7.03 26.32 -14.73
C LEU A 188 -7.18 26.27 -16.25
N ASP A 189 -6.73 25.19 -16.91
CA ASP A 189 -6.97 24.94 -18.34
C ASP A 189 -8.47 24.97 -18.65
N MET A 190 -9.25 24.24 -17.86
CA MET A 190 -10.70 24.12 -18.02
C MET A 190 -11.40 25.47 -17.85
N ILE A 191 -11.04 26.23 -16.81
CA ILE A 191 -11.57 27.57 -16.57
C ILE A 191 -11.24 28.48 -17.74
N LEU A 192 -10.00 28.46 -18.23
CA LEU A 192 -9.57 29.35 -19.30
C LEU A 192 -10.36 29.11 -20.59
N VAL A 193 -10.60 27.85 -20.96
CA VAL A 193 -11.46 27.49 -22.11
C VAL A 193 -12.89 27.96 -21.90
N GLN A 194 -13.45 27.77 -20.70
CA GLN A 194 -14.82 28.20 -20.37
C GLN A 194 -14.96 29.72 -20.42
N SER A 195 -14.03 30.46 -19.80
CA SER A 195 -14.03 31.93 -19.82
C SER A 195 -13.92 32.48 -21.24
N CYS A 196 -13.05 31.89 -22.08
CA CYS A 196 -12.99 32.26 -23.49
C CYS A 196 -14.33 32.00 -24.21
N LYS A 197 -15.03 30.91 -23.89
CA LYS A 197 -16.31 30.55 -24.52
C LYS A 197 -17.46 31.47 -24.09
N GLU A 198 -17.47 31.91 -22.84
CA GLU A 198 -18.53 32.74 -22.25
C GLU A 198 -18.37 34.24 -22.58
N ASP A 199 -17.16 34.68 -22.90
CA ASP A 199 -16.88 36.06 -23.34
C ASP A 199 -17.36 36.26 -24.79
N LEU A 200 -18.65 36.57 -24.93
CA LEU A 200 -19.30 36.84 -26.21
C LEU A 200 -19.11 38.28 -26.64
N ASP A 201 -18.93 38.48 -27.95
CA ASP A 201 -18.84 39.82 -28.54
C ASP A 201 -20.12 40.64 -28.23
N PRO A 202 -20.00 41.85 -27.66
CA PRO A 202 -21.14 42.73 -27.41
C PRO A 202 -21.86 43.15 -28.70
N GLY A 203 -21.23 42.98 -29.87
CA GLY A 203 -21.82 43.19 -31.20
C GLY A 203 -22.90 42.17 -31.60
N GLY A 204 -23.15 41.14 -30.79
CA GLY A 204 -24.25 40.19 -31.01
C GLY A 204 -23.99 39.15 -32.10
N SER A 205 -22.74 38.98 -32.53
CA SER A 205 -22.34 37.90 -33.47
C SER A 205 -22.55 36.50 -32.88
N GLY A 206 -22.62 36.39 -31.55
CA GLY A 206 -22.72 35.11 -30.84
C GLY A 206 -21.41 34.31 -30.83
N GLU A 207 -20.33 34.86 -31.39
CA GLU A 207 -19.00 34.29 -31.34
C GLU A 207 -18.24 34.80 -30.11
N SER A 208 -17.38 33.95 -29.56
CA SER A 208 -16.51 34.34 -28.44
C SER A 208 -15.40 35.29 -28.89
N THR A 209 -15.02 36.25 -28.05
CA THR A 209 -13.91 37.19 -28.26
C THR A 209 -12.59 36.49 -28.59
N CYS A 210 -12.31 35.33 -27.96
CA CYS A 210 -11.09 34.54 -28.24
C CYS A 210 -11.08 33.98 -29.68
N MET A 211 -12.24 33.58 -30.19
CA MET A 211 -12.38 33.09 -31.57
C MET A 211 -12.18 34.21 -32.58
N MET A 212 -12.64 35.43 -32.28
CA MET A 212 -12.47 36.58 -33.18
C MET A 212 -11.04 37.13 -33.16
N THR A 213 -10.40 37.21 -31.99
CA THR A 213 -9.07 37.83 -31.83
C THR A 213 -7.92 36.90 -32.18
N CYS A 214 -8.04 35.60 -31.86
CA CYS A 214 -6.95 34.64 -32.02
C CYS A 214 -7.44 33.24 -32.44
N PRO A 215 -8.17 33.10 -33.58
CA PRO A 215 -8.89 31.87 -33.95
C PRO A 215 -8.01 30.63 -33.99
N GLU A 216 -6.86 30.70 -34.66
CA GLU A 216 -5.96 29.55 -34.80
C GLU A 216 -5.34 29.10 -33.47
N LEU A 217 -4.98 30.06 -32.61
CA LEU A 217 -4.41 29.78 -31.29
C LEU A 217 -5.46 29.15 -30.39
N TYR A 218 -6.66 29.74 -30.36
CA TYR A 218 -7.78 29.25 -29.55
C TYR A 218 -8.22 27.85 -29.99
N GLU A 219 -8.33 27.59 -31.29
CA GLU A 219 -8.66 26.26 -31.81
C GLU A 219 -7.61 25.22 -31.42
N SER A 220 -6.31 25.54 -31.52
CA SER A 220 -5.24 24.63 -31.10
C SER A 220 -5.29 24.36 -29.60
N PHE A 221 -5.61 25.40 -28.82
CA PHE A 221 -5.73 25.32 -27.37
C PHE A 221 -6.91 24.42 -26.96
N GLN A 222 -8.08 24.57 -27.58
CA GLN A 222 -9.23 23.70 -27.34
C GLN A 222 -8.93 22.22 -27.62
N ARG A 223 -8.24 21.93 -28.73
CA ARG A 223 -7.83 20.55 -29.06
C ARG A 223 -6.85 19.99 -28.03
N PHE A 224 -5.90 20.81 -27.57
CA PHE A 224 -4.96 20.44 -26.52
C PHE A 224 -5.66 20.16 -25.18
N ASP A 225 -6.53 21.05 -24.72
CA ASP A 225 -7.32 20.90 -23.48
C ASP A 225 -8.18 19.63 -23.53
N PHE A 226 -8.89 19.38 -24.64
CA PHE A 226 -9.71 18.18 -24.80
C PHE A 226 -8.88 16.89 -24.63
N ILE A 227 -7.73 16.80 -25.29
CA ILE A 227 -6.84 15.63 -25.15
C ILE A 227 -6.22 15.56 -23.76
N LEU A 228 -5.87 16.68 -23.13
CA LEU A 228 -5.37 16.72 -21.76
C LEU A 228 -6.41 16.20 -20.75
N ARG A 229 -7.70 16.54 -20.93
CA ARG A 229 -8.80 16.01 -20.11
C ARG A 229 -8.95 14.51 -20.25
N ILE A 230 -8.96 13.99 -21.49
CA ILE A 230 -9.03 12.54 -21.74
C ILE A 230 -7.82 11.85 -21.10
N PHE A 231 -6.62 12.40 -21.31
CA PHE A 231 -5.39 11.86 -20.73
C PHE A 231 -5.45 11.83 -19.19
N THR A 232 -5.92 12.91 -18.57
CA THR A 232 -6.09 13.00 -17.11
C THR A 232 -7.11 11.97 -16.61
N ALA A 233 -8.26 11.81 -17.29
CA ALA A 233 -9.26 10.81 -16.94
C ALA A 233 -8.69 9.38 -17.02
N VAL A 234 -7.92 9.06 -18.06
CA VAL A 234 -7.23 7.78 -18.21
C VAL A 234 -6.20 7.55 -17.10
N LEU A 235 -5.47 8.58 -16.66
CA LEU A 235 -4.53 8.48 -15.54
C LEU A 235 -5.22 8.30 -14.18
N LEU A 236 -6.41 8.88 -13.99
CA LEU A 236 -7.20 8.74 -12.77
C LEU A 236 -7.97 7.41 -12.71
N LEU A 237 -8.27 6.80 -13.86
CA LEU A 237 -9.04 5.57 -13.95
C LEU A 237 -8.47 4.43 -13.08
N PRO A 238 -7.16 4.11 -13.08
CA PRO A 238 -6.59 3.12 -12.16
C PRO A 238 -6.84 3.44 -10.68
N LEU A 239 -6.75 4.71 -10.27
CA LEU A 239 -6.98 5.12 -8.88
C LEU A 239 -8.44 4.91 -8.47
N VAL A 240 -9.38 5.19 -9.38
CA VAL A 240 -10.81 4.94 -9.16
C VAL A 240 -11.10 3.43 -9.16
N CYS A 241 -10.38 2.64 -9.96
CA CYS A 241 -10.55 1.19 -10.01
C CYS A 241 -9.94 0.45 -8.80
N LEU A 242 -8.96 1.03 -8.10
CA LEU A 242 -8.25 0.36 -6.99
C LEU A 242 -9.18 -0.15 -5.87
N PRO A 243 -10.14 0.64 -5.35
CA PRO A 243 -11.10 0.14 -4.35
C PRO A 243 -11.91 -1.06 -4.83
N PHE A 244 -12.37 -1.05 -6.09
CA PHE A 244 -13.13 -2.16 -6.66
C PHE A 244 -12.28 -3.41 -6.82
N VAL A 245 -11.04 -3.24 -7.28
CA VAL A 245 -10.06 -4.34 -7.35
C VAL A 245 -9.76 -4.89 -5.96
N TYR A 246 -9.63 -4.03 -4.94
CA TYR A 246 -9.41 -4.43 -3.56
C TYR A 246 -10.59 -5.22 -2.99
N VAL A 247 -11.82 -4.73 -3.15
CA VAL A 247 -13.04 -5.45 -2.75
C VAL A 247 -13.17 -6.78 -3.49
N TRP A 248 -12.82 -6.81 -4.78
CA TRP A 248 -12.80 -8.05 -5.56
C TRP A 248 -11.77 -9.06 -5.03
N ILE A 249 -10.57 -8.60 -4.67
CA ILE A 249 -9.53 -9.43 -4.04
C ILE A 249 -10.02 -9.97 -2.70
N ILE A 250 -10.55 -9.13 -1.82
CA ILE A 250 -11.07 -9.56 -0.51
C ILE A 250 -12.18 -10.60 -0.70
N ARG A 251 -13.19 -10.31 -1.53
CA ARG A 251 -14.28 -11.27 -1.77
C ARG A 251 -13.78 -12.59 -2.29
N ARG A 252 -12.74 -12.58 -3.12
CA ARG A 252 -12.16 -13.80 -3.66
C ARG A 252 -11.37 -14.57 -2.62
N ILE A 253 -10.58 -13.89 -1.80
CA ILE A 253 -9.86 -14.51 -0.67
C ILE A 253 -10.89 -15.09 0.31
N SER A 254 -11.92 -14.33 0.69
CA SER A 254 -13.00 -14.82 1.56
C SER A 254 -13.80 -15.98 0.97
N ALA A 255 -13.96 -16.06 -0.36
CA ALA A 255 -14.63 -17.20 -1.00
C ALA A 255 -13.73 -18.45 -1.05
N VAL A 256 -12.43 -18.28 -1.35
CA VAL A 256 -11.45 -19.36 -1.35
C VAL A 256 -11.21 -19.87 0.06
N ASP A 257 -11.04 -18.96 1.03
CA ASP A 257 -10.94 -19.28 2.44
C ASP A 257 -12.27 -19.79 2.98
N GLY A 258 -13.42 -19.33 2.49
CA GLY A 258 -14.72 -19.89 2.87
C GLY A 258 -14.80 -21.39 2.60
N ASP A 259 -14.39 -21.83 1.41
CA ASP A 259 -14.36 -23.25 1.02
C ASP A 259 -13.16 -24.02 1.62
N ALA A 260 -11.99 -23.38 1.72
CA ALA A 260 -10.80 -23.99 2.31
C ALA A 260 -10.91 -24.11 3.83
N LEU A 261 -11.55 -23.15 4.52
CA LEU A 261 -11.74 -23.10 5.96
C LEU A 261 -13.02 -23.83 6.40
N THR A 262 -14.02 -24.02 5.52
CA THR A 262 -15.05 -25.04 5.73
C THR A 262 -14.48 -26.44 5.49
N ARG A 263 -13.60 -26.67 4.51
CA ARG A 263 -12.91 -27.96 4.35
C ARG A 263 -11.90 -28.24 5.46
N LEU A 264 -11.11 -27.25 5.89
CA LEU A 264 -10.24 -27.37 7.07
C LEU A 264 -11.07 -27.48 8.35
N GLY A 265 -12.18 -26.77 8.47
CA GLY A 265 -13.08 -26.83 9.62
C GLY A 265 -13.81 -28.18 9.72
N VAL A 266 -14.07 -28.83 8.59
CA VAL A 266 -14.63 -30.20 8.54
C VAL A 266 -13.56 -31.26 8.74
N HIS A 267 -12.29 -31.01 8.36
CA HIS A 267 -11.19 -31.94 8.63
C HIS A 267 -10.58 -31.80 10.04
N LEU A 268 -10.62 -30.60 10.62
CA LEU A 268 -10.24 -30.33 12.02
C LEU A 268 -11.42 -30.48 12.99
N GLY A 269 -12.67 -30.48 12.48
CA GLY A 269 -13.89 -30.73 13.24
C GLY A 269 -14.43 -32.15 13.08
N GLY A 270 -13.65 -33.05 12.47
CA GLY A 270 -13.99 -34.44 12.27
C GLY A 270 -13.05 -35.37 13.03
N VAL A 271 -13.55 -35.87 14.17
CA VAL A 271 -13.08 -37.04 14.93
C VAL A 271 -11.98 -36.77 15.97
N ASP A 272 -12.38 -36.11 17.06
CA ASP A 272 -12.19 -36.53 18.45
C ASP A 272 -11.25 -37.73 18.68
N ASN A 273 -9.94 -37.49 18.67
CA ASN A 273 -8.97 -38.33 19.39
C ASN A 273 -7.76 -37.57 19.98
N ASP A 274 -7.62 -36.27 19.72
CA ASP A 274 -6.49 -35.45 20.23
C ASP A 274 -6.86 -34.62 21.48
N ASP A 275 -7.64 -35.20 22.39
CA ASP A 275 -7.89 -34.64 23.74
C ASP A 275 -6.63 -34.55 24.62
N LEU A 276 -5.42 -34.84 24.10
CA LEU A 276 -4.18 -34.80 24.86
C LEU A 276 -3.29 -33.57 24.61
N ALA A 277 -3.55 -32.72 23.61
CA ALA A 277 -2.65 -31.61 23.26
C ALA A 277 -3.24 -30.21 23.57
N GLY A 278 -3.62 -29.96 24.84
CA GLY A 278 -3.52 -28.67 25.52
C GLY A 278 -4.00 -27.39 24.79
N GLY A 279 -5.04 -27.44 23.96
CA GLY A 279 -5.55 -26.26 23.27
C GLY A 279 -6.26 -25.29 24.22
N ALA A 280 -5.82 -24.04 24.31
CA ALA A 280 -6.54 -23.00 25.05
C ALA A 280 -7.98 -22.82 24.51
N THR A 281 -8.95 -22.91 25.42
CA THR A 281 -10.37 -22.69 25.12
C THR A 281 -10.67 -21.20 25.06
N VAL A 282 -11.71 -20.79 24.32
CA VAL A 282 -12.16 -19.38 24.29
C VAL A 282 -12.39 -18.88 25.72
N LYS A 283 -13.07 -19.70 26.54
CA LYS A 283 -13.30 -19.40 27.96
C LYS A 283 -12.01 -19.10 28.73
N SER A 284 -10.97 -19.92 28.60
CA SER A 284 -9.69 -19.69 29.29
C SER A 284 -9.01 -18.37 28.90
N ILE A 285 -9.14 -17.95 27.64
CA ILE A 285 -8.57 -16.69 27.15
C ILE A 285 -9.39 -15.50 27.69
N VAL A 286 -10.72 -15.64 27.64
CA VAL A 286 -11.66 -14.58 28.04
C VAL A 286 -11.65 -14.35 29.54
N GLU A 287 -11.50 -15.40 30.34
CA GLU A 287 -11.27 -15.29 31.79
C GLU A 287 -9.97 -14.53 32.12
N GLY A 288 -9.01 -14.48 31.20
CA GLY A 288 -7.80 -13.66 31.32
C GLY A 288 -8.00 -12.18 30.95
N PHE A 289 -9.18 -11.79 30.44
CA PHE A 289 -9.49 -10.40 30.12
C PHE A 289 -10.06 -9.66 31.32
N ARG A 290 -9.68 -8.39 31.46
CA ARG A 290 -10.16 -7.54 32.54
C ARG A 290 -11.31 -6.69 32.07
N ASN A 291 -12.47 -6.80 32.70
CA ASN A 291 -13.57 -5.86 32.47
C ASN A 291 -13.17 -4.48 33.01
N VAL A 292 -13.20 -3.47 32.16
CA VAL A 292 -12.77 -2.11 32.50
C VAL A 292 -13.82 -1.08 32.12
N THR A 293 -13.86 0.01 32.88
CA THR A 293 -14.56 1.25 32.54
C THR A 293 -13.55 2.35 32.31
N LEU A 294 -13.94 3.31 31.47
CA LEU A 294 -13.10 4.45 31.11
C LEU A 294 -13.63 5.69 31.81
N GLU A 295 -12.86 6.27 32.71
CA GLU A 295 -13.17 7.53 33.38
C GLU A 295 -12.35 8.67 32.78
N SER A 296 -13.04 9.72 32.32
CA SER A 296 -12.36 10.92 31.85
C SER A 296 -11.71 11.66 33.01
N LYS A 297 -10.43 11.99 32.88
CA LYS A 297 -9.72 12.85 33.83
C LYS A 297 -9.09 14.01 33.07
N GLU A 298 -9.63 15.19 33.27
CA GLU A 298 -8.96 16.43 32.87
C GLU A 298 -7.73 16.63 33.73
N SER A 299 -6.55 16.57 33.12
CA SER A 299 -5.27 16.79 33.79
C SER A 299 -4.46 17.79 32.97
N TYR A 300 -4.28 19.00 33.50
CA TYR A 300 -3.45 20.06 32.89
C TYR A 300 -3.78 20.40 31.41
N GLY A 301 -5.04 20.27 31.00
CA GLY A 301 -5.47 20.57 29.62
C GLY A 301 -5.17 19.46 28.60
N GLU A 302 -4.70 18.30 29.04
CA GLU A 302 -4.63 17.09 28.22
C GLU A 302 -5.81 16.17 28.54
N ASP A 303 -6.53 15.74 27.50
CA ASP A 303 -7.59 14.71 27.59
C ASP A 303 -6.94 13.35 27.92
N LYS A 304 -6.92 13.00 29.21
CA LYS A 304 -6.46 11.68 29.68
C LYS A 304 -7.64 10.85 30.14
N VAL A 305 -7.51 9.55 29.96
CA VAL A 305 -8.49 8.60 30.45
C VAL A 305 -7.83 7.65 31.43
N LYS A 306 -8.53 7.46 32.54
CA LYS A 306 -8.21 6.48 33.55
C LYS A 306 -8.96 5.20 33.22
N VAL A 307 -8.23 4.10 33.08
CA VAL A 307 -8.81 2.76 32.94
C VAL A 307 -9.05 2.21 34.35
N VAL A 308 -10.31 1.93 34.69
CA VAL A 308 -10.72 1.45 36.02
C VAL A 308 -11.31 0.04 35.88
N GLY A 309 -10.86 -0.90 36.70
CA GLY A 309 -11.46 -2.26 36.72
C GLY A 309 -12.87 -2.22 37.31
N VAL A 310 -13.79 -3.01 36.75
CA VAL A 310 -15.20 -3.08 37.23
C VAL A 310 -15.30 -3.84 38.56
N GLU A 311 -14.40 -4.78 38.82
CA GLU A 311 -14.43 -5.62 40.02
C GLU A 311 -13.48 -5.06 41.09
N ASN A 312 -13.92 -5.12 42.35
CA ASN A 312 -13.26 -4.57 43.56
C ASN A 312 -11.89 -5.20 43.90
N GLU A 313 -11.26 -5.88 42.95
CA GLU A 313 -9.91 -6.35 43.14
C GLU A 313 -8.98 -5.15 43.26
N SER A 314 -8.32 -5.02 44.41
CA SER A 314 -7.39 -3.94 44.72
C SER A 314 -6.12 -4.05 43.87
N TRP A 315 -6.23 -3.70 42.59
CA TRP A 315 -5.09 -3.67 41.68
C TRP A 315 -4.45 -2.29 41.71
N SER A 316 -3.14 -2.28 41.94
CA SER A 316 -2.30 -1.10 42.21
C SER A 316 -1.86 -0.35 40.94
N GLY A 317 -2.64 -0.41 39.86
CA GLY A 317 -2.20 0.02 38.53
C GLY A 317 -3.11 1.04 37.86
N ASP A 318 -3.42 2.16 38.51
CA ASP A 318 -4.09 3.30 37.88
C ASP A 318 -3.22 3.86 36.73
N LYS A 319 -3.36 3.31 35.53
CA LYS A 319 -2.67 3.80 34.33
C LYS A 319 -3.51 4.87 33.65
N LEU A 320 -3.04 6.11 33.72
CA LEU A 320 -3.51 7.17 32.84
C LEU A 320 -3.01 6.89 31.42
N LYS A 321 -3.93 6.79 30.46
CA LYS A 321 -3.63 6.65 29.03
C LYS A 321 -4.10 7.91 28.30
N ASP A 322 -3.41 8.27 27.22
CA ASP A 322 -3.84 9.38 26.37
C ASP A 322 -5.10 8.99 25.60
N TRP A 323 -6.17 9.79 25.73
CA TRP A 323 -7.49 9.45 25.17
C TRP A 323 -7.43 9.19 23.67
N HIS A 324 -6.68 10.00 22.92
CA HIS A 324 -6.53 9.86 21.47
C HIS A 324 -5.93 8.53 21.01
N VAL A 325 -5.22 7.82 21.88
CA VAL A 325 -4.60 6.52 21.55
C VAL A 325 -5.57 5.37 21.81
N VAL A 326 -6.47 5.52 22.78
CA VAL A 326 -7.34 4.45 23.28
C VAL A 326 -8.83 4.70 23.04
N ARG A 327 -9.19 5.69 22.23
CA ARG A 327 -10.57 6.14 22.01
C ARG A 327 -11.46 5.08 21.34
N ASP A 328 -10.90 4.32 20.40
CA ASP A 328 -11.65 3.51 19.46
C ASP A 328 -11.31 2.02 19.61
N CYS A 329 -12.32 1.15 19.55
CA CYS A 329 -12.11 -0.28 19.38
C CYS A 329 -11.59 -0.54 17.96
N CYS A 330 -10.39 -1.10 17.79
CA CYS A 330 -9.80 -1.26 16.46
C CYS A 330 -10.48 -2.33 15.57
N ILE A 331 -11.42 -3.11 16.12
CA ILE A 331 -12.16 -4.14 15.38
C ILE A 331 -13.39 -3.52 14.71
N CYS A 332 -14.26 -2.87 15.47
CA CYS A 332 -15.47 -2.23 14.95
C CYS A 332 -15.28 -0.76 14.55
N MET A 333 -14.17 -0.13 14.93
CA MET A 333 -13.87 1.29 14.74
C MET A 333 -14.85 2.24 15.45
N SER A 334 -15.62 1.73 16.41
CA SER A 334 -16.51 2.53 17.25
C SER A 334 -15.79 3.04 18.50
N GLN A 335 -16.20 4.22 18.97
CA GLN A 335 -15.68 4.86 20.19
C GLN A 335 -16.14 4.11 21.44
N PHE A 336 -15.28 4.09 22.47
CA PHE A 336 -15.66 3.59 23.78
C PHE A 336 -16.49 4.60 24.56
N LYS A 337 -17.52 4.14 25.27
CA LYS A 337 -18.28 4.99 26.21
C LYS A 337 -17.38 5.35 27.40
N CYS A 338 -17.20 6.65 27.63
CA CYS A 338 -16.39 7.17 28.73
C CYS A 338 -17.26 7.86 29.79
N GLN A 339 -17.17 7.40 31.04
CA GLN A 339 -17.89 7.98 32.15
C GLN A 339 -17.38 9.40 32.43
N GLY A 340 -18.32 10.34 32.54
CA GLY A 340 -18.01 11.76 32.77
C GLY A 340 -17.93 12.62 31.50
N ARG A 341 -17.95 12.02 30.30
CA ARG A 341 -18.11 12.77 29.04
C ARG A 341 -19.53 12.57 28.53
N GLN A 342 -20.38 13.58 28.72
CA GLN A 342 -21.74 13.56 28.17
C GLN A 342 -21.64 13.79 26.67
N GLU A 343 -21.64 12.72 25.88
CA GLU A 343 -21.68 12.82 24.42
C GLU A 343 -23.08 13.29 24.02
N ILE A 344 -23.15 14.54 23.57
CA ILE A 344 -24.34 15.17 23.06
C ILE A 344 -24.48 14.68 21.61
N ASN A 345 -25.43 13.77 21.39
CA ASN A 345 -25.83 13.18 20.10
C ASN A 345 -25.00 11.95 19.66
N ASP A 346 -25.63 10.77 19.61
CA ASP A 346 -26.04 10.12 18.36
C ASP A 346 -26.38 8.62 18.59
N ASP A 347 -27.57 8.24 18.11
CA ASP A 347 -28.07 6.89 17.82
C ASP A 347 -27.98 5.80 18.92
N GLU A 348 -29.11 5.58 19.63
CA GLU A 348 -29.30 4.67 20.78
C GLU A 348 -29.14 3.16 20.50
N THR A 349 -28.57 2.74 19.37
CA THR A 349 -28.61 1.32 18.96
C THR A 349 -27.41 0.49 19.38
N HIS A 350 -26.34 1.10 19.90
CA HIS A 350 -25.26 0.34 20.52
C HIS A 350 -25.47 0.21 22.04
N THR A 351 -25.96 -0.98 22.40
CA THR A 351 -26.02 -1.52 23.76
C THR A 351 -24.72 -1.25 24.52
N ASN A 352 -24.81 -1.19 25.85
CA ASN A 352 -23.65 -1.02 26.71
C ASN A 352 -22.72 -2.22 26.59
N ASP A 353 -21.92 -2.24 25.53
CA ASP A 353 -20.95 -3.28 25.29
C ASP A 353 -19.82 -3.09 26.29
N ASP A 354 -19.67 -4.07 27.18
CA ASP A 354 -18.59 -4.13 28.15
C ASP A 354 -17.25 -3.92 27.45
N ILE A 355 -16.37 -3.11 28.05
CA ILE A 355 -15.01 -2.91 27.56
C ILE A 355 -14.11 -3.86 28.31
N VAL A 356 -13.21 -4.52 27.58
CA VAL A 356 -12.21 -5.40 28.16
C VAL A 356 -10.79 -4.96 27.81
N GLU A 357 -9.89 -5.07 28.79
CA GLU A 357 -8.45 -4.90 28.62
C GLU A 357 -7.78 -6.28 28.53
N THR A 358 -7.03 -6.51 27.46
CA THR A 358 -6.22 -7.72 27.29
C THR A 358 -4.98 -7.68 28.17
N LYS A 359 -4.27 -8.81 28.33
CA LYS A 359 -3.03 -8.84 29.11
C LYS A 359 -1.93 -7.90 28.57
N CYS A 360 -1.91 -7.67 27.25
CA CYS A 360 -1.00 -6.72 26.61
C CYS A 360 -1.43 -5.25 26.76
N GLY A 361 -2.52 -4.96 27.48
CA GLY A 361 -2.97 -3.61 27.81
C GLY A 361 -3.77 -2.90 26.70
N HIS A 362 -4.22 -3.64 25.67
CA HIS A 362 -5.07 -3.11 24.62
C HIS A 362 -6.56 -3.25 24.99
N LEU A 363 -7.38 -2.29 24.55
CA LEU A 363 -8.81 -2.22 24.87
C LEU A 363 -9.66 -2.65 23.68
N PHE A 364 -10.74 -3.38 23.95
CA PHE A 364 -11.71 -3.83 22.95
C PHE A 364 -13.12 -3.87 23.53
N HIS A 365 -14.15 -3.76 22.70
CA HIS A 365 -15.48 -4.22 23.08
C HIS A 365 -15.45 -5.74 23.28
N LYS A 366 -16.03 -6.21 24.37
CA LYS A 366 -16.07 -7.63 24.75
C LYS A 366 -16.65 -8.48 23.62
N THR A 367 -17.76 -8.03 23.03
CA THR A 367 -18.41 -8.65 21.86
C THR A 367 -17.46 -8.78 20.67
N CYS A 368 -16.75 -7.71 20.30
CA CYS A 368 -15.82 -7.69 19.19
C CYS A 368 -14.64 -8.67 19.38
N ILE A 369 -14.02 -8.70 20.57
CA ILE A 369 -12.88 -9.58 20.81
C ILE A 369 -13.32 -11.05 20.96
N LEU A 370 -14.52 -11.31 21.47
CA LEU A 370 -15.09 -12.65 21.52
C LEU A 370 -15.33 -13.22 20.12
N GLN A 371 -15.93 -12.45 19.22
CA GLN A 371 -16.09 -12.84 17.81
C GLN A 371 -14.74 -13.05 17.12
N TRP A 372 -13.72 -12.25 17.47
CA TRP A 372 -12.37 -12.44 16.94
C TRP A 372 -11.76 -13.79 17.35
N ILE A 373 -11.95 -14.20 18.61
CA ILE A 373 -11.35 -15.41 19.18
C ILE A 373 -12.17 -16.66 18.82
N GLY A 374 -13.49 -16.59 18.91
CA GLY A 374 -14.43 -17.70 18.72
C GLY A 374 -15.00 -17.85 17.30
N GLY A 375 -15.14 -16.76 16.54
CA GLY A 375 -15.84 -16.72 15.25
C GLY A 375 -17.25 -16.13 15.32
N GLU A 376 -17.95 -16.07 14.18
CA GLU A 376 -19.30 -15.48 14.05
C GLU A 376 -20.38 -16.26 14.83
N ASP A 377 -20.20 -17.57 15.02
CA ASP A 377 -21.17 -18.46 15.69
C ASP A 377 -20.90 -18.65 17.19
N TRP A 378 -20.10 -17.77 17.82
CA TRP A 378 -19.85 -17.86 19.25
C TRP A 378 -21.07 -17.39 20.04
N GLU A 379 -22.06 -18.27 20.18
CA GLU A 379 -23.13 -18.14 21.17
C GLU A 379 -22.65 -18.73 22.51
N GLU A 380 -23.09 -18.14 23.63
CA GLU A 380 -22.68 -18.47 25.01
C GLU A 380 -22.78 -19.97 25.36
N THR A 381 -23.57 -20.74 24.62
CA THR A 381 -23.76 -22.18 24.79
C THR A 381 -22.54 -23.03 24.45
N SER A 382 -21.53 -22.51 23.73
CA SER A 382 -20.31 -23.25 23.38
C SER A 382 -19.04 -22.72 24.07
N SER A 383 -19.13 -22.31 25.34
CA SER A 383 -17.97 -21.80 26.11
C SER A 383 -16.73 -22.72 26.12
N ASN A 384 -16.87 -24.01 25.80
CA ASN A 384 -15.77 -24.97 25.68
C ASN A 384 -15.13 -25.04 24.28
N GLY A 385 -15.58 -24.24 23.31
CA GLY A 385 -14.98 -24.18 21.99
C GLY A 385 -13.49 -23.80 22.03
N ARG A 386 -12.69 -24.42 21.17
CA ARG A 386 -11.27 -24.08 20.99
C ARG A 386 -11.16 -22.70 20.34
N ALA A 387 -10.28 -21.85 20.87
CA ALA A 387 -10.06 -20.52 20.30
C ALA A 387 -9.45 -20.64 18.89
N ARG A 388 -10.09 -20.03 17.89
CA ARG A 388 -9.60 -19.96 16.50
C ARG A 388 -8.41 -19.01 16.38
N ARG A 389 -8.44 -17.91 17.13
CA ARG A 389 -7.37 -16.90 17.14
C ARG A 389 -6.95 -16.62 18.57
N LYS A 390 -5.64 -16.74 18.82
CA LYS A 390 -5.06 -16.53 20.15
C LYS A 390 -4.29 -15.22 20.27
N ASN A 391 -4.08 -14.48 19.17
CA ASN A 391 -3.24 -13.29 19.16
C ASN A 391 -4.05 -12.00 19.22
N CYS A 392 -3.51 -11.00 19.90
CA CYS A 392 -4.04 -9.64 19.95
C CYS A 392 -4.08 -9.01 18.55
N PRO A 393 -5.21 -8.42 18.11
CA PRO A 393 -5.30 -7.76 16.80
C PRO A 393 -4.31 -6.61 16.60
N LEU A 394 -3.89 -5.93 17.68
CA LEU A 394 -3.03 -4.74 17.62
C LEU A 394 -1.54 -5.09 17.66
N CYS A 395 -1.08 -5.79 18.70
CA CYS A 395 0.34 -6.10 18.88
C CYS A 395 0.75 -7.53 18.50
N ARG A 396 -0.23 -8.40 18.16
CA ARG A 396 -0.02 -9.83 17.87
C ARG A 396 0.52 -10.68 19.01
N GLU A 397 0.64 -10.12 20.20
CA GLU A 397 0.98 -10.89 21.40
C GLU A 397 -0.06 -11.98 21.64
N ASP A 398 0.38 -13.19 21.99
CA ASP A 398 -0.50 -14.28 22.38
C ASP A 398 -1.38 -13.82 23.55
N LEU A 399 -2.65 -14.18 23.61
CA LEU A 399 -3.63 -13.82 24.64
C LEU A 399 -3.81 -14.91 25.68
N VAL A 400 -3.32 -16.13 25.41
CA VAL A 400 -3.37 -17.25 26.36
C VAL A 400 -2.50 -16.93 27.59
N TYR A 401 -3.02 -17.18 28.79
CA TYR A 401 -2.24 -17.03 30.01
C TYR A 401 -1.28 -18.21 30.16
N SER A 402 0.02 -17.92 30.23
CA SER A 402 1.01 -18.90 30.66
C SER A 402 0.89 -19.01 32.18
N SER A 403 0.40 -20.13 32.71
CA SER A 403 0.28 -20.35 34.16
C SER A 403 1.62 -20.60 34.87
N LEU A 404 2.74 -20.15 34.29
CA LEU A 404 4.11 -20.55 34.67
C LEU A 404 4.95 -19.44 35.32
N ASP A 405 4.38 -18.28 35.65
CA ASP A 405 5.10 -17.18 36.31
C ASP A 405 4.76 -17.04 37.81
#